data_AF-A0A7Z2T2C4-F1
#
_entry.id   AF-A0A7Z2T2C4-F1
#
_cell.length_a   1.000
_cell.length_b   1.000
_cell.length_c   1.000
_cell.angle_alpha   90.00
_cell.angle_beta   90.00
_cell.angle_gamma   90.00
#
_symmetry.space_group_name_H-M   'P 1'
#
loop_
_entity.id
_entity.type
_entity.pdbx_description
1 polymer ?
#
loop_
_entity_poly.entity_id
_entity_poly.type
_entity_poly.pdbx_seq_one_letter_code
_entity_poly.pdbx_strand_id
1 'polypeptide(L)'
;MEFTQQDTKALYQIWMSQKAKMRVTQMEMAKQLNLSQRDFSAMIRGALPLTMTFVSQFCAQMHVDPKLVLPSLRSTDGDATKVVYLKTAMTIDGEIQRAYIEGNQVIVEYAHTVAQL
;
A
#
# COMPACT_ATOMS: atom_id res chain seq x y z
N MET A 1 -3.92 1.28 -13.72
CA MET A 1 -2.83 0.43 -14.22
C MET A 1 -3.10 -0.95 -13.67
N GLU A 2 -3.35 -1.93 -14.54
CA GLU A 2 -3.51 -3.32 -14.10
C GLU A 2 -2.14 -3.98 -14.08
N PHE A 3 -1.70 -4.44 -12.91
CA PHE A 3 -0.52 -5.28 -12.81
C PHE A 3 -0.82 -6.63 -13.41
N THR A 4 0.19 -7.22 -14.04
CA THR A 4 0.10 -8.50 -14.74
C THR A 4 0.47 -9.66 -13.81
N GLN A 5 0.12 -10.89 -14.19
CA GLN A 5 0.60 -12.07 -13.48
C GLN A 5 2.14 -12.18 -13.48
N GLN A 6 2.82 -11.62 -14.48
CA GLN A 6 4.27 -11.57 -14.52
C GLN A 6 4.84 -10.68 -13.40
N ASP A 7 4.17 -9.56 -13.09
CA ASP A 7 4.55 -8.69 -11.97
C ASP A 7 4.39 -9.39 -10.63
N THR A 8 3.28 -10.09 -10.43
CA THR A 8 3.06 -10.92 -9.24
C THR A 8 4.14 -11.98 -9.08
N LYS A 9 4.49 -12.67 -10.18
CA LYS A 9 5.57 -13.68 -10.17
C LYS A 9 6.91 -13.04 -9.81
N ALA A 10 7.22 -11.85 -10.33
CA ALA A 10 8.43 -11.12 -9.99
C ALA A 10 8.48 -10.74 -8.50
N LEU A 11 7.39 -10.18 -7.95
CA LEU A 11 7.29 -9.87 -6.51
C LEU A 11 7.44 -11.11 -5.63
N TYR A 12 6.83 -12.23 -6.01
CA TYR A 12 6.96 -13.48 -5.27
C TYR A 12 8.41 -13.97 -5.22
N GLN A 13 9.14 -13.91 -6.33
CA GLN A 13 10.54 -14.31 -6.38
C GLN A 13 11.43 -13.39 -5.53
N ILE A 14 11.17 -12.08 -5.56
CA ILE A 14 11.86 -11.10 -4.69
C ILE A 14 11.57 -11.41 -3.24
N TRP A 15 10.30 -11.60 -2.88
CA TRP A 15 9.92 -11.96 -1.52
C TRP A 15 10.66 -13.20 -1.04
N MET A 16 10.63 -14.28 -1.82
CA MET A 16 11.25 -15.55 -1.43
C MET A 16 12.78 -15.44 -1.28
N SER A 17 13.44 -14.69 -2.16
CA SER A 17 14.91 -14.53 -2.13
C SER A 17 15.39 -13.60 -1.02
N GLN A 18 14.62 -12.55 -0.72
CA GLN A 18 15.02 -11.52 0.23
C GLN A 18 14.55 -11.82 1.66
N LYS A 19 13.38 -12.44 1.87
CA LYS A 19 12.88 -12.73 3.23
C LYS A 19 13.87 -13.55 4.06
N ALA A 20 14.58 -14.49 3.42
CA ALA A 20 15.58 -15.32 4.06
C ALA A 20 16.84 -14.52 4.42
N LYS A 21 17.27 -13.62 3.53
CA LYS A 21 18.41 -12.73 3.76
C LYS A 21 18.14 -11.71 4.86
N MET A 22 16.95 -11.15 4.88
CA MET A 22 16.52 -10.14 5.85
C MET A 22 16.05 -10.75 7.18
N ARG A 23 15.86 -12.07 7.24
CA ARG A 23 15.27 -12.79 8.38
C ARG A 23 13.89 -12.24 8.78
N VAL A 24 13.11 -11.83 7.79
CA VAL A 24 11.76 -11.28 7.99
C VAL A 24 10.73 -12.38 7.78
N THR A 25 9.83 -12.53 8.73
CA THR A 25 8.68 -13.43 8.62
C THR A 25 7.56 -12.80 7.78
N GLN A 26 6.69 -13.65 7.24
CA GLN A 26 5.53 -13.19 6.49
C GLN A 26 4.58 -12.31 7.33
N MET A 27 4.50 -12.57 8.64
CA MET A 27 3.67 -11.78 9.55
C MET A 27 4.27 -10.39 9.81
N GLU A 28 5.58 -10.30 10.02
CA GLU A 28 6.26 -9.01 10.21
C GLU A 28 6.14 -8.14 8.96
N MET A 29 6.36 -8.72 7.77
CA MET A 29 6.18 -8.01 6.51
C MET A 29 4.73 -7.51 6.35
N ALA A 30 3.74 -8.35 6.64
CA ALA A 30 2.34 -7.95 6.56
C ALA A 30 2.03 -6.78 7.51
N LYS A 31 2.58 -6.80 8.74
CA LYS A 31 2.45 -5.70 9.70
C LYS A 31 3.10 -4.41 9.19
N GLN A 32 4.32 -4.49 8.64
CA GLN A 32 5.02 -3.32 8.06
C GLN A 32 4.25 -2.68 6.90
N LEU A 33 3.44 -3.46 6.19
CA LEU A 33 2.59 -2.99 5.10
C LEU A 33 1.17 -2.59 5.55
N ASN A 34 0.85 -2.65 6.85
CA ASN A 34 -0.49 -2.45 7.40
C ASN A 34 -1.56 -3.37 6.75
N LEU A 35 -1.21 -4.64 6.57
CA LEU A 35 -2.07 -5.67 5.98
C LEU A 35 -2.26 -6.85 6.92
N SER A 36 -3.35 -7.60 6.74
CA SER A 36 -3.44 -8.93 7.35
C SER A 36 -2.43 -9.88 6.69
N GLN A 37 -1.94 -10.87 7.44
CA GLN A 37 -1.04 -11.91 6.90
C GLN A 37 -1.69 -12.64 5.70
N ARG A 38 -3.02 -12.83 5.76
CA ARG A 38 -3.80 -13.48 4.71
C ARG A 38 -3.81 -12.64 3.43
N ASP A 39 -4.06 -11.33 3.53
CA ASP A 39 -4.14 -10.45 2.37
C ASP A 39 -2.77 -10.26 1.73
N PHE A 40 -1.71 -10.15 2.54
CA PHE A 40 -0.35 -10.19 2.05
C PHE A 40 -0.08 -11.48 1.26
N SER A 41 -0.42 -12.65 1.84
CA SER A 41 -0.26 -13.95 1.19
C SER A 41 -1.01 -14.03 -0.13
N ALA A 42 -2.25 -13.55 -0.15
CA ALA A 42 -3.12 -13.58 -1.32
C ALA A 42 -2.59 -12.66 -2.43
N MET A 43 -2.09 -11.47 -2.10
CA MET A 43 -1.49 -10.56 -3.07
C MET A 43 -0.19 -11.13 -3.65
N ILE A 44 0.76 -11.60 -2.84
CA ILE A 44 2.05 -12.11 -3.36
C ILE A 44 1.90 -13.40 -4.16
N ARG A 45 0.81 -14.15 -3.96
CA ARG A 45 0.50 -15.37 -4.72
C ARG A 45 -0.40 -15.11 -5.93
N GLY A 46 -0.89 -13.87 -6.11
CA GLY A 46 -1.74 -13.49 -7.22
C GLY A 46 -3.21 -13.87 -7.08
N ALA A 47 -3.66 -14.23 -5.88
CA ALA A 47 -5.07 -14.45 -5.57
C ALA A 47 -5.84 -13.13 -5.38
N LEU A 48 -5.14 -12.03 -5.06
CA LEU A 48 -5.68 -10.68 -5.05
C LEU A 48 -4.90 -9.80 -6.04
N PRO A 49 -5.56 -8.81 -6.67
CA PRO A 49 -4.90 -7.87 -7.57
C PRO A 49 -3.89 -7.03 -6.81
N LEU A 50 -2.75 -6.75 -7.44
CA LEU A 50 -1.75 -5.84 -6.90
C LEU A 50 -2.26 -4.40 -7.00
N THR A 51 -1.95 -3.60 -5.99
CA THR A 51 -2.20 -2.15 -5.99
C THR A 51 -0.87 -1.40 -6.05
N MET A 52 -0.89 -0.17 -6.56
CA MET A 52 0.33 0.63 -6.62
C MET A 52 0.89 0.89 -5.22
N THR A 53 0.01 1.14 -4.24
CA THR A 53 0.38 1.31 -2.83
C THR A 53 1.09 0.08 -2.28
N PHE A 54 0.54 -1.11 -2.52
CA PHE A 54 1.19 -2.37 -2.11
C PHE A 54 2.56 -2.51 -2.76
N VAL A 55 2.65 -2.31 -4.07
CA VAL A 55 3.90 -2.44 -4.82
C VAL A 55 4.96 -1.46 -4.32
N SER A 56 4.60 -0.18 -4.14
CA SER A 56 5.55 0.83 -3.68
C SER A 56 6.06 0.53 -2.26
N GLN A 57 5.16 0.16 -1.35
CA GLN A 57 5.53 -0.12 0.04
C GLN A 57 6.34 -1.42 0.13
N PHE A 58 5.92 -2.48 -0.57
CA PHE A 58 6.66 -3.73 -0.64
C PHE A 58 8.08 -3.50 -1.17
N CYS A 59 8.21 -2.85 -2.33
CA CYS A 59 9.51 -2.59 -2.93
C CYS A 59 10.42 -1.74 -2.04
N ALA A 60 9.86 -0.75 -1.33
CA ALA A 60 10.60 0.03 -0.34
C ALA A 60 11.14 -0.83 0.82
N GLN A 61 10.30 -1.71 1.40
CA GLN A 61 10.72 -2.64 2.45
C GLN A 61 11.77 -3.66 1.96
N MET A 62 11.66 -4.08 0.69
CA MET A 62 12.61 -5.02 0.09
C MET A 62 13.88 -4.35 -0.47
N HIS A 63 14.00 -3.03 -0.36
CA HIS A 63 15.08 -2.21 -0.91
C HIS A 63 15.33 -2.46 -2.41
N VAL A 64 14.26 -2.53 -3.20
CA VAL A 64 14.33 -2.69 -4.67
C VAL A 64 13.55 -1.60 -5.39
N ASP A 65 14.02 -1.19 -6.56
CA ASP A 65 13.27 -0.27 -7.41
C ASP A 65 12.16 -1.04 -8.16
N PRO A 66 10.87 -0.69 -7.99
CA PRO A 66 9.76 -1.33 -8.69
C PRO A 66 9.89 -1.28 -10.21
N LYS A 67 10.47 -0.20 -10.78
CA LYS A 67 10.68 -0.07 -12.23
C LYS A 67 11.71 -1.06 -12.76
N LEU A 68 12.71 -1.41 -11.94
CA LEU A 68 13.73 -2.37 -12.34
C LEU A 68 13.22 -3.81 -12.27
N VAL A 69 12.23 -4.10 -11.43
CA VAL A 69 11.82 -5.48 -11.15
C VAL A 69 10.47 -5.87 -11.74
N LEU A 70 9.58 -4.92 -12.00
CA LEU A 70 8.23 -5.21 -12.53
C LEU A 70 8.15 -4.95 -14.03
N PRO A 71 7.93 -5.99 -14.86
CA PRO A 71 7.77 -5.86 -16.30
C PRO A 71 6.77 -4.78 -16.74
N SER A 72 5.62 -4.65 -16.05
CA SER A 72 4.62 -3.63 -16.42
C SER A 72 5.07 -2.19 -16.17
N LEU A 73 6.10 -1.98 -15.34
CA LEU A 73 6.64 -0.67 -15.02
C LEU A 73 7.88 -0.29 -15.85
N ARG A 74 8.50 -1.26 -16.55
CA ARG A 74 9.71 -1.05 -17.35
C ARG A 74 9.47 -0.22 -18.62
N SER A 75 8.22 -0.11 -19.09
CA SER A 75 7.89 0.50 -20.40
C SER A 75 7.36 1.94 -20.34
N THR A 76 7.75 2.71 -19.32
CA THR A 76 7.33 4.13 -19.21
C THR A 76 8.52 5.08 -19.21
N ASP A 77 9.26 5.10 -20.32
CA ASP A 77 10.14 6.22 -20.74
C ASP A 77 9.35 7.33 -21.46
N GLY A 78 8.01 7.27 -21.44
CA GLY A 78 7.13 8.29 -21.98
C GLY A 78 6.47 9.10 -20.86
N ASP A 79 6.74 10.40 -20.90
CA ASP A 79 6.20 11.50 -20.09
C ASP A 79 4.66 11.54 -20.06
N ALA A 80 4.03 10.61 -19.35
CA ALA A 80 2.60 10.60 -19.10
C ALA A 80 2.34 10.95 -17.64
N THR A 81 1.87 12.17 -17.41
CA THR A 81 1.41 12.67 -16.11
C THR A 81 0.46 11.64 -15.49
N LYS A 82 0.96 10.93 -14.47
CA LYS A 82 0.33 9.71 -13.96
C LYS A 82 -0.55 10.05 -12.76
N VAL A 83 -1.86 9.83 -12.89
CA VAL A 83 -2.81 10.02 -11.79
C VAL A 83 -2.61 8.90 -10.77
N VAL A 84 -2.16 9.25 -9.57
CA VAL A 84 -2.00 8.34 -8.43
C VAL A 84 -3.15 8.56 -7.46
N TYR A 85 -3.91 7.50 -7.15
CA TYR A 85 -4.98 7.55 -6.16
C TYR A 85 -4.41 7.23 -4.78
N LEU A 86 -4.39 8.22 -3.90
CA LEU A 86 -3.97 8.07 -2.50
C LEU A 86 -5.21 7.91 -1.63
N LYS A 87 -5.14 7.01 -0.64
CA LYS A 87 -6.18 6.83 0.37
C LYS A 87 -5.60 7.14 1.74
N THR A 88 -6.19 8.09 2.43
CA THR A 88 -5.92 8.38 3.84
C THR A 88 -7.08 7.85 4.67
N ALA A 89 -6.79 7.20 5.79
CA ALA A 89 -7.77 6.78 6.78
C ALA A 89 -7.32 7.28 8.14
N MET A 90 -8.26 7.79 8.93
CA MET A 90 -8.01 8.33 10.27
C MET A 90 -9.13 7.88 11.23
N THR A 91 -8.76 7.65 12.48
CA THR A 91 -9.71 7.39 13.58
C THR A 91 -9.83 8.65 14.42
N ILE A 92 -11.05 9.03 14.76
CA ILE A 92 -11.34 10.21 15.58
C ILE A 92 -11.85 9.75 16.94
N ASP A 93 -11.30 10.33 18.00
CA ASP A 93 -11.78 10.16 19.37
C ASP A 93 -12.93 11.14 19.66
N GLY A 94 -14.09 10.83 19.10
CA GLY A 94 -15.29 11.66 19.17
C GLY A 94 -16.36 11.21 18.17
N GLU A 95 -17.52 11.86 18.21
CA GLU A 95 -18.61 11.59 17.26
C GLU A 95 -18.50 12.53 16.06
N ILE A 96 -18.31 11.97 14.87
CA ILE A 96 -18.26 12.73 13.62
C ILE A 96 -19.65 13.34 13.36
N GLN A 97 -19.73 14.66 13.35
CA GLN A 97 -20.95 15.41 13.04
C GLN A 97 -21.06 15.66 11.54
N ARG A 98 -19.92 15.96 10.89
CA ARG A 98 -19.88 16.30 9.46
C ARG A 98 -18.50 16.02 8.87
N ALA A 99 -18.47 15.59 7.60
CA ALA A 99 -17.24 15.50 6.81
C ALA A 99 -17.49 16.04 5.40
N TYR A 100 -16.60 16.90 4.92
CA TYR A 100 -16.72 17.56 3.61
C TYR A 100 -15.36 17.94 3.03
N ILE A 101 -15.36 18.38 1.78
CA ILE A 101 -14.16 18.80 1.04
C ILE A 101 -14.24 20.31 0.80
N GLU A 102 -13.18 21.02 1.14
CA GLU A 102 -12.99 22.43 0.80
C GLU A 102 -11.65 22.60 0.08
N GLY A 103 -11.71 22.86 -1.23
CA GLY A 103 -10.52 22.91 -2.08
C GLY A 103 -9.74 21.59 -2.08
N ASN A 104 -8.52 21.62 -1.55
CA ASN A 104 -7.65 20.45 -1.39
C ASN A 104 -7.63 19.87 0.04
N GLN A 105 -8.54 20.31 0.90
CA GLN A 105 -8.63 19.87 2.30
C GLN A 105 -9.85 18.97 2.52
N VAL A 106 -9.66 17.95 3.35
CA VAL A 106 -10.76 17.18 3.93
C VAL A 106 -11.03 17.76 5.32
N ILE A 107 -12.21 18.33 5.53
CA ILE A 107 -12.63 18.89 6.81
C ILE A 107 -13.54 17.87 7.50
N VAL A 108 -13.21 17.53 8.74
CA VAL A 108 -14.02 16.64 9.58
C VAL A 108 -14.35 17.36 10.89
N GLU A 109 -15.62 17.65 11.10
CA GLU A 109 -16.16 18.26 12.32
C GLU A 109 -16.63 17.13 13.24
N TYR A 110 -16.11 17.09 14.47
CA TYR A 110 -16.44 16.06 15.46
C TYR A 110 -16.64 16.66 16.84
N ALA A 111 -17.56 16.06 17.59
CA ALA A 111 -17.82 16.43 18.97
C ALA A 111 -17.00 15.53 19.92
N HIS A 112 -16.35 16.14 20.90
CA HIS A 112 -15.68 15.45 21.99
C HIS A 112 -16.19 16.03 23.31
N THR A 113 -16.73 15.17 24.17
CA THR A 113 -17.27 15.59 25.47
C THR A 113 -16.15 15.62 26.50
N VAL A 114 -15.85 16.80 27.04
CA VAL A 114 -14.89 16.95 28.15
C VAL A 114 -15.66 16.98 29.46
N ALA A 115 -15.26 16.18 30.45
CA ALA A 115 -15.82 16.27 31.80
C ALA A 115 -15.45 17.63 32.43
N GLN A 116 -16.44 18.40 32.86
CA GLN A 116 -16.20 19.58 33.71
C GLN A 116 -15.86 19.10 35.13
N LEU A 117 -14.66 19.46 35.59
CA LEU A 117 -14.22 19.31 36.99
C LEU A 117 -14.81 20.43 37.86
#